data_AF-A0A2U1LNU8-F1
#
_entry.id   AF-A0A2U1LNU8-F1
#
_cell.length_a   1.000
_cell.length_b   1.000
_cell.length_c   1.000
_cell.angle_alpha   90.00
_cell.angle_beta   90.00
_cell.angle_gamma   90.00
#
_symmetry.space_group_name_H-M   'P 1'
#
loop_
_entity.id
_entity.type
_entity.pdbx_description
1 polymer ?
#
loop_
_entity_poly.entity_id
_entity_poly.type
_entity_poly.pdbx_seq_one_letter_code
_entity_poly.pdbx_strand_id
1 'polypeptide(L)'
;MSTMPGYWPSSVHVCGFWTLPMEWQFSCKQCAEVTVLTSSENWNMKAELCSAHTELQKFLNASASLPPVFIGLSSIGSMGFMRKPQLLLRVLQSVIELSSYRFILFSSGYGPLDAATRILATETAFCSEKGEPVMNGISLFSDRLFCFSGSVPYKWLFPKCAAAIHHGGSGSTAAALHAGIPHVLCPFMLDQFYWADRMFWLGVSPEPLKRNQLLSDEDDAVCIKEAANALISAIDCALSSQIRANAYKIAQRLSSEDGVLEAVQMLKASIRRWMVLAVLKCRASDLGWFVALFDFPQSMWQNGWARHAAKMGGPGMRQKWVARHSTKWVGQARWVTH
;
A
#
# COMPACT_ATOMS: atom_id res chain seq x y z
N MET A 1 15.90 2.24 8.52
CA MET A 1 15.45 3.42 7.72
C MET A 1 14.30 4.19 8.33
N SER A 2 13.74 3.66 9.41
CA SER A 2 12.63 4.22 10.15
C SER A 2 13.10 5.21 11.21
N THR A 3 13.49 6.42 10.81
CA THR A 3 13.65 7.49 11.80
C THR A 3 12.26 7.98 12.15
N MET A 4 11.86 7.82 13.41
CA MET A 4 10.62 8.42 13.91
C MET A 4 10.73 9.93 13.81
N PRO A 5 9.77 10.60 13.15
CA PRO A 5 9.70 12.05 13.20
C PRO A 5 9.61 12.52 14.65
N GLY A 6 10.20 13.69 14.97
CA GLY A 6 10.21 14.22 16.34
C GLY A 6 8.82 14.46 16.95
N TYR A 7 7.76 14.44 16.14
CA TYR A 7 6.37 14.56 16.58
C TYR A 7 5.69 13.21 16.91
N TRP A 8 6.34 12.07 16.65
CA TRP A 8 5.78 10.77 17.04
C TRP A 8 5.88 10.58 18.56
N PRO A 9 4.84 10.04 19.22
CA PRO A 9 4.91 9.72 20.64
C PRO A 9 6.09 8.78 20.93
N SER A 10 6.74 8.96 22.08
CA SER A 10 7.86 8.11 22.52
C SER A 10 7.48 6.64 22.71
N SER A 11 6.19 6.33 22.77
CA SER A 11 5.64 4.98 22.84
C SER A 11 5.54 4.28 21.49
N VAL A 12 5.78 4.99 20.37
CA VAL A 12 5.73 4.38 19.04
C VAL A 12 7.05 3.66 18.77
N HIS A 13 6.94 2.52 18.11
CA HIS A 13 8.08 1.74 17.65
C HIS A 13 7.88 1.36 16.20
N VAL A 14 8.87 1.67 15.35
CA VAL A 14 8.83 1.26 13.95
C VAL A 14 9.59 -0.04 13.80
N CYS A 15 8.87 -1.09 13.40
CA CYS A 15 9.42 -2.43 13.32
C CYS A 15 10.03 -2.76 11.95
N GLY A 16 9.87 -1.88 10.95
CA GLY A 16 10.29 -2.11 9.57
C GLY A 16 9.09 -2.25 8.64
N PHE A 17 9.36 -2.61 7.38
CA PHE A 17 8.29 -2.88 6.42
C PHE A 17 7.77 -4.31 6.55
N TRP A 18 6.49 -4.49 6.26
CA TRP A 18 5.87 -5.80 6.11
C TRP A 18 5.23 -5.89 4.73
N THR A 19 5.55 -6.96 4.01
CA THR A 19 4.88 -7.33 2.77
C THR A 19 4.12 -8.64 2.95
N LEU A 20 2.91 -8.72 2.42
CA LEU A 20 2.16 -9.97 2.38
C LEU A 20 2.92 -11.04 1.58
N PRO A 21 2.77 -12.34 1.90
CA PRO A 21 3.19 -13.41 1.02
C PRO A 21 2.60 -13.24 -0.39
N MET A 22 3.34 -13.61 -1.43
CA MET A 22 3.00 -13.27 -2.81
C MET A 22 1.71 -13.96 -3.26
N GLU A 23 1.51 -15.19 -2.79
CA GLU A 23 0.30 -15.99 -2.90
C GLU A 23 -0.94 -15.29 -2.32
N TRP A 24 -0.77 -14.40 -1.33
CA TRP A 24 -1.88 -13.65 -0.73
C TRP A 24 -2.12 -12.30 -1.43
N GLN A 25 -1.21 -11.88 -2.30
CA GLN A 25 -1.33 -10.62 -3.04
C GLN A 25 -2.12 -10.78 -4.34
N PHE A 26 -2.28 -11.99 -4.86
CA PHE A 26 -3.12 -12.22 -6.03
C PHE A 26 -4.60 -12.20 -5.63
N SER A 27 -5.30 -11.19 -6.11
CA SER A 27 -6.78 -11.12 -6.07
C SER A 27 -7.43 -12.13 -7.02
N CYS A 28 -6.75 -12.50 -8.11
CA CYS A 28 -7.22 -13.45 -9.10
C CYS A 28 -6.80 -14.88 -8.74
N LYS A 29 -7.79 -15.73 -8.44
CA LYS A 29 -7.58 -17.14 -8.08
C LYS A 29 -6.81 -17.93 -9.14
N GLN A 30 -7.12 -17.73 -10.43
CA GLN A 30 -6.41 -18.40 -11.52
C GLN A 30 -4.94 -18.00 -11.59
N CYS A 31 -4.61 -16.72 -11.38
CA CYS A 31 -3.21 -16.30 -11.31
C CYS A 31 -2.51 -16.87 -10.08
N ALA A 32 -3.20 -16.94 -8.93
CA ALA A 32 -2.65 -17.57 -7.73
C ALA A 32 -2.35 -19.05 -7.97
N GLU A 33 -3.23 -19.79 -8.63
CA GLU A 33 -3.05 -21.22 -8.96
C GLU A 33 -1.89 -21.45 -9.94
N VAL A 34 -1.80 -20.67 -11.01
CA VAL A 34 -0.66 -20.72 -11.95
C VAL A 34 0.66 -20.43 -11.22
N THR A 35 0.63 -19.53 -10.24
CA THR A 35 1.81 -19.20 -9.41
C THR A 35 2.22 -20.36 -8.50
N VAL A 36 1.27 -21.07 -7.89
CA VAL A 36 1.58 -22.21 -7.02
C VAL A 36 2.20 -23.36 -7.82
N LEU A 37 1.73 -23.62 -9.04
CA LEU A 37 2.20 -24.72 -9.89
C LEU A 37 3.61 -24.51 -10.45
N THR A 38 4.09 -23.27 -10.52
CA THR A 38 5.42 -22.93 -11.07
C THR A 38 6.53 -22.89 -10.00
N SER A 39 6.24 -23.30 -8.76
CA SER A 39 7.15 -23.20 -7.62
C SER A 39 8.15 -24.37 -7.53
N SER A 40 9.29 -24.25 -8.22
CA SER A 40 10.54 -24.90 -7.80
C SER A 40 11.66 -23.86 -7.79
N GLU A 41 12.09 -23.46 -6.59
CA GLU A 41 13.40 -22.88 -6.25
C GLU A 41 14.11 -21.99 -7.30
N ASN A 42 13.42 -20.98 -7.84
CA ASN A 42 13.99 -19.71 -8.29
C ASN A 42 12.85 -18.90 -8.91
N TRP A 43 12.31 -17.94 -8.14
CA TRP A 43 11.24 -17.06 -8.59
C TRP A 43 11.75 -16.09 -9.65
N ASN A 44 11.90 -16.60 -10.88
CA ASN A 44 12.19 -15.79 -12.03
C ASN A 44 11.02 -14.83 -12.30
N MET A 45 11.34 -13.65 -12.84
CA MET A 45 10.41 -12.65 -13.38
C MET A 45 9.45 -13.19 -14.48
N LYS A 46 9.45 -14.50 -14.74
CA LYS A 46 8.81 -15.24 -15.82
C LYS A 46 7.48 -15.91 -15.46
N ALA A 47 6.98 -15.79 -14.22
CA ALA A 47 5.68 -16.35 -13.85
C ALA A 47 4.58 -15.79 -14.77
N GLU A 48 3.95 -16.68 -15.54
CA GLU A 48 2.89 -16.34 -16.49
C GLU A 48 1.59 -16.01 -15.76
N LEU A 49 0.82 -15.06 -16.30
CA LEU A 49 -0.49 -14.69 -15.79
C LEU A 49 -1.59 -15.52 -16.48
N CYS A 50 -2.76 -15.62 -15.85
CA CYS A 50 -3.90 -16.31 -16.45
C CYS A 50 -4.43 -15.60 -17.71
N SER A 51 -5.29 -16.28 -18.46
CA SER A 51 -5.88 -15.77 -19.72
C SER A 51 -6.54 -14.40 -19.57
N ALA A 52 -7.18 -14.11 -18.42
CA ALA A 52 -7.80 -12.82 -18.13
C ALA A 52 -6.79 -11.65 -17.99
N HIS A 53 -5.50 -11.95 -17.96
CA HIS A 53 -4.42 -10.97 -17.82
C HIS A 53 -3.33 -11.14 -18.88
N THR A 54 -3.55 -11.98 -19.90
CA THR A 54 -2.60 -12.18 -20.99
C THR A 54 -2.27 -10.88 -21.71
N GLU A 55 -3.22 -9.95 -21.86
CA GLU A 55 -2.96 -8.67 -22.53
C GLU A 55 -2.00 -7.77 -21.75
N LEU A 56 -2.08 -7.76 -20.41
CA LEU A 56 -1.09 -7.07 -19.57
C LEU A 56 0.30 -7.68 -19.77
N GLN A 57 0.38 -9.02 -19.81
CA GLN A 57 1.64 -9.72 -20.04
C GLN A 57 2.21 -9.45 -21.44
N LYS A 58 1.36 -9.45 -22.48
CA LYS A 58 1.74 -9.11 -23.86
C LYS A 58 2.27 -7.68 -23.95
N PHE A 59 1.57 -6.73 -23.34
CA PHE A 59 2.02 -5.34 -23.26
C PHE A 59 3.41 -5.26 -22.62
N LEU A 60 3.61 -5.91 -21.47
CA LEU A 60 4.90 -5.91 -20.78
C LEU A 60 6.03 -6.55 -21.63
N ASN A 61 5.73 -7.65 -22.34
CA ASN A 61 6.71 -8.45 -23.08
C ASN A 61 7.03 -7.94 -24.50
N ALA A 62 6.40 -6.85 -24.97
CA ALA A 62 6.69 -6.26 -26.26
C ALA A 62 8.17 -5.83 -26.36
N SER A 63 9.00 -6.71 -26.95
CA SER A 63 10.48 -6.78 -26.80
C SER A 63 11.27 -5.58 -27.34
N ALA A 64 10.61 -4.60 -27.98
CA ALA A 64 11.23 -3.39 -28.50
C ALA A 64 10.98 -2.13 -27.62
N SER A 65 10.28 -2.26 -26.49
CA SER A 65 9.80 -1.11 -25.71
C SER A 65 10.53 -0.93 -24.37
N LEU A 66 10.81 0.33 -24.02
CA LEU A 66 11.32 0.72 -22.69
C LEU A 66 10.39 0.19 -21.58
N PRO A 67 10.90 -0.18 -20.38
CA PRO A 67 10.03 -0.58 -19.28
C PRO A 67 8.99 0.52 -18.97
N PRO A 68 7.72 0.18 -18.75
CA PRO A 68 6.67 1.18 -18.57
C PRO A 68 6.79 1.88 -17.22
N VAL A 69 6.26 3.08 -17.13
CA VAL A 69 5.99 3.76 -15.86
C VAL A 69 4.60 3.37 -15.38
N PHE A 70 4.52 2.86 -14.15
CA PHE A 70 3.23 2.50 -13.54
C PHE A 70 2.53 3.75 -13.01
N ILE A 71 1.18 3.80 -13.10
CA ILE A 71 0.35 4.86 -12.53
C ILE A 71 -0.77 4.25 -11.67
N GLY A 72 -0.74 4.57 -10.37
CA GLY A 72 -1.70 4.13 -9.36
C GLY A 72 -2.27 5.29 -8.53
N LEU A 73 -3.20 6.04 -9.11
CA LEU A 73 -3.86 7.20 -8.48
C LEU A 73 -5.36 6.97 -8.20
N SER A 74 -5.89 5.81 -8.60
CA SER A 74 -7.34 5.62 -8.69
C SER A 74 -8.05 5.45 -7.35
N SER A 75 -7.37 4.93 -6.32
CA SER A 75 -7.92 4.84 -4.96
C SER A 75 -8.27 6.20 -4.37
N ILE A 76 -7.50 7.24 -4.71
CA ILE A 76 -7.81 8.62 -4.29
C ILE A 76 -8.68 9.35 -5.30
N GLY A 77 -8.81 8.82 -6.53
CA GLY A 77 -9.74 9.30 -7.54
C GLY A 77 -11.18 9.32 -7.03
N SER A 78 -11.63 8.21 -6.45
CA SER A 78 -12.94 8.10 -5.79
C SER A 78 -13.13 9.03 -4.59
N MET A 79 -12.03 9.47 -3.98
CA MET A 79 -12.01 10.44 -2.87
C MET A 79 -11.97 11.90 -3.34
N GLY A 80 -12.11 12.12 -4.65
CA GLY A 80 -12.19 13.43 -5.26
C GLY A 80 -10.86 13.94 -5.86
N PHE A 81 -9.78 13.15 -5.87
CA PHE A 81 -8.52 13.51 -6.55
C PHE A 81 -8.69 13.70 -8.06
N MET A 82 -9.47 12.83 -8.71
CA MET A 82 -9.78 12.88 -10.13
C MET A 82 -11.23 13.29 -10.33
N ARG A 83 -11.52 14.59 -10.26
CA ARG A 83 -12.87 15.11 -10.53
C ARG A 83 -13.28 14.91 -11.99
N LYS A 84 -12.30 15.02 -12.90
CA LYS A 84 -12.45 14.88 -14.35
C LYS A 84 -11.42 13.86 -14.87
N PRO A 85 -11.69 12.54 -14.79
CA PRO A 85 -10.73 11.50 -15.17
C PRO A 85 -10.21 11.61 -16.62
N GLN A 86 -11.00 12.19 -17.53
CA GLN A 86 -10.59 12.50 -18.89
C GLN A 86 -9.38 13.42 -18.98
N LEU A 87 -9.19 14.33 -18.01
CA LEU A 87 -8.03 15.22 -17.98
C LEU A 87 -6.74 14.44 -17.72
N LEU A 88 -6.78 13.40 -16.87
CA LEU A 88 -5.63 12.52 -16.69
C LEU A 88 -5.25 11.85 -18.02
N LEU A 89 -6.23 11.32 -18.76
CA LEU A 89 -5.98 10.68 -20.05
C LEU A 89 -5.40 11.65 -21.08
N ARG A 90 -5.89 12.90 -21.12
CA ARG A 90 -5.36 13.96 -22.00
C ARG A 90 -3.94 14.40 -21.61
N VAL A 91 -3.65 14.52 -20.31
CA VAL A 91 -2.28 14.78 -19.82
C VAL A 91 -1.37 13.63 -20.24
N LEU A 92 -1.77 12.37 -20.06
CA LEU A 92 -0.98 11.22 -20.47
C LEU A 92 -0.80 11.14 -21.98
N GLN A 93 -1.82 11.49 -22.76
CA GLN A 93 -1.70 11.63 -24.22
C GLN A 93 -0.62 12.65 -24.57
N SER A 94 -0.67 13.84 -23.97
CA SER A 94 0.31 14.90 -24.23
C SER A 94 1.72 14.48 -23.81
N VAL A 95 1.89 13.78 -22.68
CA VAL A 95 3.18 13.22 -22.27
C VAL A 95 3.69 12.21 -23.28
N ILE A 96 2.83 11.32 -23.76
CA ILE A 96 3.15 10.32 -24.77
C ILE A 96 3.57 11.00 -26.09
N GLU A 97 2.88 12.04 -26.54
CA GLU A 97 3.24 12.80 -27.75
C GLU A 97 4.59 13.52 -27.62
N LEU A 98 4.94 13.99 -26.41
CA LEU A 98 6.15 14.76 -26.14
C LEU A 98 7.36 13.93 -25.70
N SER A 99 7.20 12.63 -25.47
CA SER A 99 8.25 11.77 -24.92
C SER A 99 8.23 10.35 -25.50
N SER A 100 9.24 9.55 -25.17
CA SER A 100 9.29 8.12 -25.49
C SER A 100 8.66 7.22 -24.41
N TYR A 101 8.02 7.81 -23.40
CA TYR A 101 7.46 7.03 -22.29
C TYR A 101 6.27 6.19 -22.73
N ARG A 102 6.11 5.07 -22.03
CA ARG A 102 4.90 4.24 -22.06
C ARG A 102 4.44 3.96 -20.64
N PHE A 103 3.15 3.74 -20.47
CA PHE A 103 2.50 3.72 -19.16
C PHE A 103 1.60 2.51 -18.98
N ILE A 104 1.50 2.06 -17.73
CA ILE A 104 0.42 1.19 -17.27
C ILE A 104 -0.40 1.99 -16.28
N LEU A 105 -1.68 2.22 -16.58
CA LEU A 105 -2.60 2.96 -15.72
C LEU A 105 -3.58 1.98 -15.06
N PHE A 106 -3.51 1.85 -13.74
CA PHE A 106 -4.47 1.03 -13.00
C PHE A 106 -5.67 1.88 -12.60
N SER A 107 -6.85 1.55 -13.12
CA SER A 107 -8.08 2.19 -12.65
C SER A 107 -8.56 1.59 -11.33
N SER A 108 -8.12 0.38 -10.99
CA SER A 108 -8.48 -0.31 -9.73
C SER A 108 -10.01 -0.31 -9.47
N GLY A 109 -10.81 -0.44 -10.53
CA GLY A 109 -12.28 -0.41 -10.48
C GLY A 109 -12.89 0.98 -10.26
N TYR A 110 -12.12 2.06 -10.42
CA TYR A 110 -12.67 3.42 -10.38
C TYR A 110 -13.48 3.69 -11.66
N GLY A 111 -14.79 3.41 -11.57
CA GLY A 111 -15.74 3.43 -12.69
C GLY A 111 -15.68 4.67 -13.60
N PRO A 112 -15.56 5.91 -13.08
CA PRO A 112 -15.38 7.10 -13.90
C PRO A 112 -14.14 7.08 -14.81
N LEU A 113 -13.01 6.56 -14.34
CA LEU A 113 -11.79 6.43 -15.15
C LEU A 113 -11.93 5.28 -16.16
N ASP A 114 -12.57 4.18 -15.78
CA ASP A 114 -12.89 3.08 -16.70
C ASP A 114 -13.81 3.54 -17.83
N ALA A 115 -14.81 4.36 -17.52
CA ALA A 115 -15.73 4.93 -18.51
C ALA A 115 -15.00 5.88 -19.46
N ALA A 116 -14.18 6.80 -18.94
CA ALA A 116 -13.38 7.71 -19.75
C ALA A 116 -12.43 6.96 -20.69
N THR A 117 -11.79 5.89 -20.20
CA THR A 117 -10.91 5.03 -21.00
C THR A 117 -11.67 4.38 -22.16
N ARG A 118 -12.87 3.83 -21.92
CA ARG A 118 -13.69 3.20 -22.98
C ARG A 118 -14.18 4.18 -24.03
N ILE A 119 -14.60 5.38 -23.62
CA ILE A 119 -15.02 6.44 -24.54
C ILE A 119 -13.86 6.78 -25.49
N LEU A 120 -12.68 7.06 -24.94
CA LEU A 120 -11.50 7.38 -25.73
C LEU A 120 -11.03 6.22 -26.61
N ALA A 121 -11.15 4.98 -26.13
CA ALA A 121 -10.88 3.79 -26.93
C ALA A 121 -11.82 3.68 -28.15
N THR A 122 -13.08 4.05 -27.97
CA THR A 122 -14.08 4.01 -29.06
C THR A 122 -13.81 5.11 -30.08
N GLU A 123 -13.48 6.32 -29.62
CA GLU A 123 -13.08 7.45 -30.47
C GLU A 123 -11.84 7.12 -31.31
N THR A 124 -10.85 6.43 -30.72
CA THR A 124 -9.63 5.99 -31.42
C THR A 124 -9.87 4.77 -32.33
N ALA A 125 -10.78 3.87 -31.96
CA ALA A 125 -11.16 2.69 -32.76
C ALA A 125 -12.04 3.02 -33.98
N PHE A 126 -12.71 4.18 -34.04
CA PHE A 126 -13.35 4.64 -35.28
C PHE A 126 -12.35 4.79 -36.45
N CYS A 127 -11.04 4.70 -36.20
CA CYS A 127 -9.97 4.63 -37.19
C CYS A 127 -9.34 3.23 -37.38
N SER A 128 -9.83 2.16 -36.74
CA SER A 128 -9.36 0.77 -36.97
C SER A 128 -10.41 -0.27 -36.58
N GLU A 129 -10.75 -1.13 -37.54
CA GLU A 129 -11.79 -2.15 -37.38
C GLU A 129 -11.48 -3.20 -36.29
N LYS A 130 -12.50 -3.38 -35.44
CA LYS A 130 -12.92 -4.61 -34.72
C LYS A 130 -11.91 -5.30 -33.78
N GLY A 131 -12.21 -5.21 -32.49
CA GLY A 131 -11.87 -6.20 -31.48
C GLY A 131 -12.95 -6.28 -30.41
N GLU A 132 -13.26 -7.49 -29.93
CA GLU A 132 -14.16 -7.70 -28.79
C GLU A 132 -13.67 -6.98 -27.52
N PRO A 133 -14.55 -6.69 -26.54
CA PRO A 133 -14.15 -6.03 -25.31
C PRO A 133 -13.13 -6.90 -24.58
N VAL A 134 -11.87 -6.46 -24.58
CA VAL A 134 -10.80 -7.11 -23.85
C VAL A 134 -11.18 -7.11 -22.37
N MET A 135 -11.29 -8.31 -21.80
CA MET A 135 -11.61 -8.49 -20.38
C MET A 135 -10.47 -7.88 -19.55
N ASN A 136 -10.73 -6.70 -19.00
CA ASN A 136 -9.94 -5.96 -18.00
C ASN A 136 -8.79 -5.06 -18.47
N GLY A 137 -8.49 -4.94 -19.78
CA GLY A 137 -7.36 -4.12 -20.26
C GLY A 137 -7.61 -3.44 -21.61
N ILE A 138 -7.22 -2.17 -21.77
CA ILE A 138 -7.38 -1.40 -23.00
C ILE A 138 -6.05 -0.72 -23.33
N SER A 139 -5.52 -0.99 -24.52
CA SER A 139 -4.40 -0.23 -25.09
C SER A 139 -4.90 1.04 -25.76
N LEU A 140 -4.22 2.15 -25.50
CA LEU A 140 -4.44 3.46 -26.12
C LEU A 140 -3.12 4.02 -26.65
N PHE A 141 -3.23 4.99 -27.57
CA PHE A 141 -2.10 5.78 -28.09
C PHE A 141 -0.96 4.94 -28.67
N SER A 142 -1.29 4.07 -29.64
CA SER A 142 -0.34 3.17 -30.30
C SER A 142 0.40 2.25 -29.33
N ASP A 143 -0.36 1.58 -28.45
CA ASP A 143 0.17 0.65 -27.42
C ASP A 143 1.21 1.29 -26.48
N ARG A 144 1.11 2.60 -26.23
CA ARG A 144 1.95 3.29 -25.24
C ARG A 144 1.25 3.59 -23.93
N LEU A 145 -0.08 3.42 -23.85
CA LEU A 145 -0.82 3.45 -22.60
C LEU A 145 -1.66 2.18 -22.48
N PHE A 146 -1.40 1.37 -21.46
CA PHE A 146 -2.25 0.23 -21.11
C PHE A 146 -3.08 0.55 -19.87
N CYS A 147 -4.38 0.75 -20.06
CA CYS A 147 -5.32 0.98 -18.98
C CYS A 147 -5.87 -0.36 -18.48
N PHE A 148 -5.74 -0.63 -17.19
CA PHE A 148 -6.07 -1.93 -16.61
C PHE A 148 -7.02 -1.76 -15.41
N SER A 149 -8.18 -2.41 -15.48
CA SER A 149 -9.19 -2.39 -14.41
C SER A 149 -9.08 -3.55 -13.44
N GLY A 150 -8.32 -4.57 -13.81
CA GLY A 150 -8.03 -5.71 -12.95
C GLY A 150 -7.03 -5.36 -11.83
N SER A 151 -6.55 -6.41 -11.18
CA SER A 151 -5.53 -6.29 -10.14
C SER A 151 -4.49 -7.39 -10.26
N VAL A 152 -3.23 -7.03 -10.00
CA VAL A 152 -2.09 -7.94 -9.92
C VAL A 152 -1.18 -7.51 -8.76
N PRO A 153 -0.39 -8.42 -8.18
CA PRO A 153 0.57 -8.07 -7.14
C PRO A 153 1.60 -7.07 -7.63
N TYR A 154 1.80 -5.98 -6.87
CA TYR A 154 2.88 -5.04 -7.16
C TYR A 154 4.26 -5.69 -7.08
N LYS A 155 4.43 -6.68 -6.19
CA LYS A 155 5.68 -7.46 -6.12
C LYS A 155 6.01 -8.18 -7.44
N TRP A 156 5.00 -8.54 -8.24
CA TRP A 156 5.18 -9.12 -9.57
C TRP A 156 5.36 -8.04 -10.65
N LEU A 157 4.59 -6.95 -10.58
CA LEU A 157 4.54 -5.92 -11.61
C LEU A 157 5.73 -4.95 -11.55
N PHE A 158 6.03 -4.40 -10.37
CA PHE A 158 7.00 -3.30 -10.22
C PHE A 158 8.42 -3.64 -10.66
N PRO A 159 8.94 -4.88 -10.49
CA PRO A 159 10.24 -5.24 -11.06
C PRO A 159 10.31 -5.14 -12.59
N LYS A 160 9.17 -5.06 -13.28
CA LYS A 160 9.05 -4.89 -14.73
C LYS A 160 8.80 -3.42 -15.13
N CYS A 161 8.73 -2.50 -14.18
CA CYS A 161 8.47 -1.08 -14.41
C CYS A 161 9.76 -0.25 -14.27
N ALA A 162 9.84 0.87 -14.98
CA ALA A 162 10.95 1.82 -14.83
C ALA A 162 10.82 2.68 -13.57
N ALA A 163 9.58 3.07 -13.23
CA ALA A 163 9.24 3.89 -12.08
C ALA A 163 7.74 3.71 -11.74
N ALA A 164 7.32 4.22 -10.58
CA ALA A 164 5.92 4.23 -10.16
C ALA A 164 5.44 5.65 -9.82
N ILE A 165 4.37 6.09 -10.48
CA ILE A 165 3.61 7.29 -10.14
C ILE A 165 2.46 6.87 -9.22
N HIS A 166 2.43 7.36 -7.99
CA HIS A 166 1.38 7.01 -7.04
C HIS A 166 1.17 8.10 -5.98
N HIS A 167 0.08 7.98 -5.25
CA HIS A 167 -0.35 8.96 -4.27
C HIS A 167 0.38 8.90 -2.91
N GLY A 168 1.40 8.05 -2.75
CA GLY A 168 2.09 7.89 -1.46
C GLY A 168 1.35 7.07 -0.40
N GLY A 169 0.33 6.28 -0.76
CA GLY A 169 -0.25 5.30 0.16
C GLY A 169 0.79 4.27 0.62
N SER A 170 0.80 3.95 1.93
CA SER A 170 1.83 3.14 2.58
C SER A 170 2.16 1.82 1.87
N GLY A 171 1.15 1.09 1.40
CA GLY A 171 1.34 -0.17 0.67
C GLY A 171 2.00 0.00 -0.71
N SER A 172 1.65 1.05 -1.45
CA SER A 172 2.29 1.36 -2.75
C SER A 172 3.73 1.82 -2.56
N THR A 173 3.96 2.69 -1.56
CA THR A 173 5.30 3.14 -1.17
C THR A 173 6.18 1.96 -0.77
N ALA A 174 5.70 1.07 0.10
CA ALA A 174 6.43 -0.12 0.51
C ALA A 174 6.75 -1.04 -0.67
N ALA A 175 5.78 -1.29 -1.56
CA ALA A 175 5.99 -2.15 -2.72
C ALA A 175 7.05 -1.59 -3.67
N ALA A 176 7.04 -0.29 -3.94
CA ALA A 176 8.01 0.35 -4.83
C ALA A 176 9.43 0.38 -4.21
N LEU A 177 9.53 0.67 -2.90
CA LEU A 177 10.77 0.55 -2.14
C LEU A 177 11.35 -0.87 -2.19
N HIS A 178 10.52 -1.90 -2.00
CA HIS A 178 10.95 -3.29 -2.08
C HIS A 178 11.38 -3.69 -3.49
N ALA A 179 10.72 -3.16 -4.53
CA ALA A 179 11.09 -3.41 -5.92
C ALA A 179 12.37 -2.66 -6.34
N GLY A 180 12.78 -1.63 -5.58
CA GLY A 180 13.97 -0.83 -5.89
C GLY A 180 13.81 0.06 -7.11
N ILE A 181 12.58 0.47 -7.42
CA ILE A 181 12.28 1.39 -8.52
C ILE A 181 12.11 2.82 -8.00
N PRO A 182 12.46 3.86 -8.76
CA PRO A 182 12.12 5.25 -8.43
C PRO A 182 10.61 5.49 -8.35
N HIS A 183 10.22 6.49 -7.56
CA HIS A 183 8.82 6.90 -7.41
C HIS A 183 8.61 8.33 -7.88
N VAL A 184 7.40 8.67 -8.33
CA VAL A 184 6.89 10.05 -8.45
C VAL A 184 5.63 10.12 -7.59
N LEU A 185 5.67 10.93 -6.53
CA LEU A 185 4.56 10.98 -5.56
C LEU A 185 3.62 12.14 -5.82
N CYS A 186 2.32 11.87 -5.74
CA CYS A 186 1.24 12.85 -5.86
C CYS A 186 0.34 12.80 -4.62
N PRO A 187 0.84 13.24 -3.44
CA PRO A 187 0.09 13.12 -2.19
C PRO A 187 -1.17 13.99 -2.21
N PHE A 188 -2.25 13.47 -1.61
CA PHE A 188 -3.55 14.14 -1.56
C PHE A 188 -4.10 14.30 -0.13
N MET A 189 -3.87 13.33 0.75
CA MET A 189 -4.43 13.35 2.10
C MET A 189 -3.66 12.51 3.12
N LEU A 190 -3.88 12.81 4.40
CA LEU A 190 -3.41 12.00 5.53
C LEU A 190 -1.88 11.78 5.52
N ASP A 191 -1.45 10.54 5.71
CA ASP A 191 -0.06 10.10 5.80
C ASP A 191 0.68 10.14 4.46
N GLN A 192 -0.03 10.38 3.35
CA GLN A 192 0.57 10.45 2.01
C GLN A 192 1.62 11.55 1.90
N PHE A 193 1.37 12.71 2.50
CA PHE A 193 2.33 13.82 2.52
C PHE A 193 3.61 13.44 3.26
N TYR A 194 3.46 12.79 4.41
CA TYR A 194 4.59 12.26 5.16
C TYR A 194 5.42 11.30 4.31
N TRP A 195 4.79 10.31 3.66
CA TRP A 195 5.51 9.36 2.82
C TRP A 195 6.20 10.04 1.63
N ALA A 196 5.53 11.01 0.99
CA ALA A 196 6.07 11.74 -0.14
C ALA A 196 7.34 12.51 0.24
N ASP A 197 7.30 13.27 1.34
CA ASP A 197 8.49 13.95 1.86
C ASP A 197 9.58 12.93 2.18
N ARG A 198 9.24 11.84 2.89
CA ARG A 198 10.23 10.82 3.26
C ARG A 198 10.90 10.19 2.05
N MET A 199 10.19 9.95 0.95
CA MET A 199 10.79 9.38 -0.27
C MET A 199 11.74 10.38 -0.94
N PHE A 200 11.37 11.66 -0.94
CA PHE A 200 12.22 12.74 -1.44
C PHE A 200 13.50 12.87 -0.60
N TRP A 201 13.38 12.93 0.73
CA TRP A 201 14.51 12.95 1.67
C TRP A 201 15.40 11.71 1.57
N LEU A 202 14.81 10.54 1.31
CA LEU A 202 15.55 9.31 1.08
C LEU A 202 16.25 9.31 -0.28
N GLY A 203 15.95 10.25 -1.18
CA GLY A 203 16.51 10.35 -2.52
C GLY A 203 16.05 9.23 -3.45
N VAL A 204 14.84 8.70 -3.26
CA VAL A 204 14.22 7.66 -4.12
C VAL A 204 13.07 8.21 -4.96
N SER A 205 12.80 9.51 -4.85
CA SER A 205 11.83 10.26 -5.64
C SER A 205 12.29 11.71 -5.84
N PRO A 206 11.78 12.42 -6.88
CA PRO A 206 11.88 13.87 -6.96
C PRO A 206 10.98 14.52 -5.90
N GLU A 207 10.96 15.85 -5.88
CA GLU A 207 10.01 16.62 -5.07
C GLU A 207 8.56 16.18 -5.40
N PRO A 208 7.69 15.98 -4.39
CA PRO A 208 6.33 15.54 -4.62
C PRO A 208 5.54 16.50 -5.51
N LEU A 209 4.83 15.95 -6.51
CA LEU A 209 3.92 16.73 -7.34
C LEU A 209 2.66 17.09 -6.55
N LYS A 210 2.31 18.37 -6.56
CA LYS A 210 1.03 18.84 -6.08
C LYS A 210 -0.07 18.40 -7.04
N ARG A 211 -1.26 18.15 -6.51
CA ARG A 211 -2.43 17.76 -7.33
C ARG A 211 -2.62 18.67 -8.55
N ASN A 212 -2.61 19.98 -8.36
CA ASN A 212 -2.86 20.95 -9.42
C ASN A 212 -1.74 21.02 -10.48
N GLN A 213 -0.54 20.50 -10.17
CA GLN A 213 0.53 20.36 -11.16
C GLN A 213 0.32 19.14 -12.07
N LEU A 214 -0.43 18.13 -11.62
CA LEU A 214 -0.74 16.94 -12.42
C LEU A 214 -2.13 17.03 -13.07
N LEU A 215 -3.12 17.54 -12.34
CA LEU A 215 -4.52 17.63 -12.73
C LEU A 215 -5.06 19.01 -12.36
N SER A 216 -5.10 19.90 -13.35
CA SER A 216 -5.90 21.12 -13.27
C SER A 216 -7.39 20.76 -13.27
N ASP A 217 -8.23 21.60 -12.66
CA ASP A 217 -9.68 21.49 -12.81
C ASP A 217 -10.16 22.12 -14.14
N GLU A 218 -9.29 22.89 -14.81
CA GLU A 218 -9.52 23.51 -16.12
C GLU A 218 -9.20 22.54 -17.27
N ASP A 219 -10.02 22.61 -18.32
CA ASP A 219 -9.89 21.82 -19.54
C ASP A 219 -9.41 22.68 -20.70
N ASP A 220 -8.26 23.33 -20.51
CA ASP A 220 -7.59 24.11 -21.54
C ASP A 220 -6.25 23.47 -21.95
N ALA A 221 -5.89 23.67 -23.22
CA ALA A 221 -4.71 23.04 -23.81
C ALA A 221 -3.40 23.50 -23.16
N VAL A 222 -3.37 24.70 -22.57
CA VAL A 222 -2.17 25.23 -21.89
C VAL A 222 -1.96 24.49 -20.59
N CYS A 223 -2.97 24.40 -19.72
CA CYS A 223 -2.89 23.64 -18.47
C CYS A 223 -2.57 22.16 -18.69
N ILE A 224 -3.14 21.52 -19.72
CA ILE A 224 -2.82 20.12 -20.05
C ILE A 224 -1.34 19.99 -20.41
N LYS A 225 -0.80 20.90 -21.23
CA LYS A 225 0.60 20.87 -21.64
C LYS A 225 1.56 21.19 -20.48
N GLU A 226 1.19 22.12 -19.60
CA GLU A 226 1.95 22.41 -18.38
C GLU A 226 2.01 21.21 -17.45
N ALA A 227 0.88 20.54 -17.22
CA ALA A 227 0.82 19.33 -16.42
C ALA A 227 1.64 18.18 -17.04
N ALA A 228 1.59 18.04 -18.36
CA ALA A 228 2.41 17.07 -19.09
C ALA A 228 3.90 17.34 -18.93
N ASN A 229 4.35 18.60 -19.09
CA ASN A 229 5.74 18.98 -18.89
C ASN A 229 6.22 18.78 -17.44
N ALA A 230 5.36 19.09 -16.46
CA ALA A 230 5.64 18.84 -15.05
C ALA A 230 5.81 17.34 -14.76
N LEU A 231 4.94 16.51 -15.34
CA LEU A 231 5.04 15.06 -15.21
C LEU A 231 6.28 14.50 -15.91
N ILE A 232 6.62 14.95 -17.13
CA ILE A 232 7.86 14.56 -17.83
C ILE A 232 9.08 14.91 -16.97
N SER A 233 9.16 16.16 -16.49
CA SER A 233 10.28 16.61 -15.66
C SER A 233 10.44 15.77 -14.38
N ALA A 234 9.32 15.40 -13.75
CA ALA A 234 9.34 14.53 -12.57
C ALA A 234 9.81 13.11 -12.92
N ILE A 235 9.36 12.54 -14.04
CA ILE A 235 9.80 11.22 -14.50
C ILE A 235 11.29 11.24 -14.85
N ASP A 236 11.75 12.23 -15.60
CA ASP A 236 13.17 12.39 -15.98
C ASP A 236 14.06 12.47 -14.74
N CYS A 237 13.65 13.27 -13.75
CA CYS A 237 14.36 13.37 -12.48
C CYS A 237 14.38 12.03 -11.73
N ALA A 238 13.22 11.36 -11.61
CA ALA A 238 13.10 10.05 -10.98
C ALA A 238 14.00 9.00 -11.66
N LEU A 239 14.12 9.04 -12.99
CA LEU A 239 14.93 8.12 -13.77
C LEU A 239 16.41 8.50 -13.85
N SER A 240 16.84 9.59 -13.19
CA SER A 240 18.25 9.93 -13.05
C SER A 240 19.05 8.78 -12.42
N SER A 241 20.32 8.66 -12.81
CA SER A 241 21.23 7.62 -12.29
C SER A 241 21.32 7.64 -10.76
N GLN A 242 21.29 8.83 -10.16
CA GLN A 242 21.38 9.02 -8.73
C GLN A 242 20.14 8.45 -7.99
N ILE A 243 18.93 8.82 -8.41
CA ILE A 243 17.70 8.36 -7.75
C ILE A 243 17.53 6.85 -7.95
N ARG A 244 17.81 6.33 -9.16
CA ARG A 244 17.77 4.89 -9.44
C ARG A 244 18.74 4.08 -8.60
N ALA A 245 20.00 4.53 -8.49
CA ALA A 245 21.01 3.85 -7.68
C ALA A 245 20.60 3.83 -6.20
N ASN A 246 19.99 4.91 -5.73
CA ASN A 246 19.55 5.02 -4.35
C ASN A 246 18.32 4.15 -4.06
N ALA A 247 17.33 4.11 -4.97
CA ALA A 247 16.20 3.19 -4.88
C ALA A 247 16.66 1.72 -4.79
N TYR A 248 17.62 1.33 -5.63
CA TYR A 248 18.24 0.01 -5.57
C TYR A 248 18.94 -0.26 -4.22
N LYS A 249 19.75 0.68 -3.74
CA LYS A 249 20.45 0.57 -2.45
C LYS A 249 19.47 0.44 -1.28
N ILE A 250 18.36 1.18 -1.31
CA ILE A 250 17.33 1.09 -0.28
C ILE A 250 16.67 -0.29 -0.32
N ALA A 251 16.30 -0.79 -1.50
CA ALA A 251 15.73 -2.13 -1.65
C ALA A 251 16.65 -3.23 -1.10
N GLN A 252 17.96 -3.15 -1.37
CA GLN A 252 18.95 -4.08 -0.81
C GLN A 252 18.94 -4.07 0.72
N ARG A 253 18.89 -2.90 1.35
CA ARG A 253 18.80 -2.79 2.82
C ARG A 253 17.51 -3.40 3.34
N LEU A 254 16.38 -3.07 2.72
CA LEU A 254 15.07 -3.61 3.10
C LEU A 254 14.99 -5.13 2.94
N SER A 255 15.71 -5.72 1.98
CA SER A 255 15.72 -7.17 1.77
C SER A 255 16.30 -7.96 2.95
N SER A 256 17.08 -7.28 3.81
CA SER A 256 17.65 -7.86 5.03
C SER A 256 16.82 -7.61 6.29
N GLU A 257 15.76 -6.79 6.21
CA GLU A 257 14.89 -6.49 7.35
C GLU A 257 13.79 -7.55 7.49
N ASP A 258 13.53 -8.00 8.72
CA ASP A 258 12.34 -8.80 9.07
C ASP A 258 11.45 -8.00 10.03
N GLY A 259 10.62 -7.13 9.44
CA GLY A 259 9.79 -6.25 10.24
C GLY A 259 8.65 -6.95 10.98
N VAL A 260 8.28 -8.15 10.53
CA VAL A 260 7.27 -8.98 11.21
C VAL A 260 7.87 -9.59 12.47
N LEU A 261 9.06 -10.18 12.36
CA LEU A 261 9.76 -10.74 13.50
C LEU A 261 10.03 -9.68 14.55
N GLU A 262 10.52 -8.50 14.13
CA GLU A 262 10.74 -7.37 15.04
C GLU A 262 9.43 -6.98 15.74
N ALA A 263 8.33 -6.78 15.00
CA ALA A 263 7.04 -6.45 15.58
C ALA A 263 6.55 -7.50 16.59
N VAL A 264 6.71 -8.79 16.28
CA VAL A 264 6.35 -9.89 17.17
C VAL A 264 7.22 -9.88 18.44
N GLN A 265 8.52 -9.63 18.32
CA GLN A 265 9.43 -9.52 19.47
C GLN A 265 9.03 -8.35 20.37
N MET A 266 8.73 -7.19 19.79
CA MET A 266 8.29 -6.00 20.52
C MET A 266 6.96 -6.20 21.26
N LEU A 267 6.00 -6.87 20.59
CA LEU A 267 4.71 -7.23 21.20
C LEU A 267 4.91 -8.21 22.36
N LYS A 268 5.72 -9.26 22.19
CA LYS A 268 6.05 -10.23 23.26
C LYS A 268 6.72 -9.55 24.45
N ALA A 269 7.68 -8.66 24.22
CA ALA A 269 8.37 -7.93 25.29
C ALA A 269 7.41 -7.00 26.05
N SER A 270 6.49 -6.35 25.33
CA SER A 270 5.45 -5.52 25.94
C SER A 270 4.50 -6.37 26.79
N ILE A 271 3.94 -7.46 26.26
CA ILE A 271 3.06 -8.35 27.04
C ILE A 271 3.75 -8.85 28.32
N ARG A 272 5.03 -9.26 28.26
CA ARG A 272 5.80 -9.68 29.44
C ARG A 272 5.93 -8.58 30.50
N ARG A 273 6.27 -7.34 30.09
CA ARG A 273 6.34 -6.20 31.02
C ARG A 273 5.01 -5.95 31.72
N TRP A 274 3.91 -6.04 30.98
CA TRP A 274 2.57 -5.86 31.54
C TRP A 274 2.21 -6.97 32.52
N MET A 275 2.55 -8.23 32.21
CA MET A 275 2.37 -9.36 33.15
C MET A 275 3.20 -9.18 34.43
N VAL A 276 4.46 -8.76 34.33
CA VAL A 276 5.33 -8.51 35.50
C VAL A 276 4.80 -7.35 36.35
N LEU A 277 4.38 -6.24 35.73
CA LEU A 277 3.77 -5.12 36.44
C LEU A 277 2.45 -5.51 37.12
N ALA A 278 1.64 -6.36 36.49
CA ALA A 278 0.43 -6.91 37.10
C ALA A 278 0.76 -7.80 38.32
N VAL A 279 1.78 -8.67 38.22
CA VAL A 279 2.21 -9.53 39.34
C VAL A 279 2.83 -8.74 40.48
N LEU A 280 3.64 -7.71 40.19
CA LEU A 280 4.23 -6.84 41.21
C LEU A 280 3.17 -5.99 41.92
N LYS A 281 2.16 -5.47 41.19
CA LYS A 281 1.00 -4.83 41.81
C LYS A 281 0.23 -5.80 42.73
N CYS A 282 0.12 -7.08 42.36
CA CYS A 282 -0.48 -8.11 43.22
C CYS A 282 0.36 -8.41 44.48
N ARG A 283 1.70 -8.46 44.38
CA ARG A 283 2.57 -8.70 45.56
C ARG A 283 2.66 -7.50 46.49
N ALA A 284 2.58 -6.28 45.97
CA ALA A 284 2.52 -5.08 46.81
C ALA A 284 1.24 -4.99 47.66
N SER A 285 0.23 -5.83 47.38
CA SER A 285 -1.00 -5.96 48.18
C SER A 285 -0.97 -7.10 49.22
N ASP A 286 0.21 -7.59 49.62
CA ASP A 286 0.40 -8.63 50.64
C ASP A 286 0.02 -8.19 52.08
N LEU A 287 -1.26 -7.84 52.25
CA LEU A 287 -2.05 -7.97 53.47
C LEU A 287 -3.21 -8.92 53.14
N GLY A 288 -2.94 -10.23 53.05
CA GLY A 288 -3.93 -11.32 53.17
C GLY A 288 -5.10 -11.41 52.18
N TRP A 289 -5.18 -10.56 51.15
CA TRP A 289 -6.28 -10.55 50.19
C TRP A 289 -5.74 -10.52 48.75
N PHE A 290 -6.10 -11.51 47.93
CA PHE A 290 -5.80 -11.48 46.51
C PHE A 290 -6.71 -10.47 45.80
N VAL A 291 -6.13 -9.36 45.34
CA VAL A 291 -6.77 -8.40 44.45
C VAL A 291 -5.93 -8.27 43.19
N ALA A 292 -6.39 -8.87 42.10
CA ALA A 292 -5.78 -8.64 40.78
C ALA A 292 -6.33 -7.32 40.22
N LEU A 293 -5.53 -6.25 40.32
CA LEU A 293 -5.82 -4.97 39.66
C LEU A 293 -5.34 -5.02 38.22
N PHE A 294 -6.27 -5.23 37.29
CA PHE A 294 -6.00 -5.07 35.87
C PHE A 294 -6.21 -3.61 35.45
N ASP A 295 -5.14 -2.82 35.36
CA ASP A 295 -5.18 -1.51 34.70
C ASP A 295 -5.10 -1.73 33.18
N PHE A 296 -6.26 -1.82 32.53
CA PHE A 296 -6.35 -1.77 31.07
C PHE A 296 -6.64 -0.32 30.62
N PRO A 297 -6.05 0.14 29.49
CA PRO A 297 -6.44 1.41 28.86
C PRO A 297 -7.95 1.44 28.60
N GLN A 298 -8.59 2.59 28.81
CA GLN A 298 -10.05 2.76 28.69
C GLN A 298 -10.60 2.29 27.32
N SER A 299 -9.76 2.34 26.27
CA SER A 299 -10.07 1.88 24.91
C SER A 299 -10.22 0.36 24.77
N MET A 300 -9.57 -0.45 25.61
CA MET A 300 -9.67 -1.92 25.56
C MET A 300 -11.00 -2.43 26.12
N TRP A 301 -11.66 -1.65 26.97
CA TRP A 301 -12.92 -2.02 27.62
C TRP A 301 -14.16 -1.83 26.75
N GLN A 302 -14.10 -0.96 25.74
CA GLN A 302 -15.23 -0.70 24.84
C GLN A 302 -15.55 -1.90 23.92
N ASN A 303 -14.59 -2.82 23.71
CA ASN A 303 -14.71 -3.94 22.78
C ASN A 303 -15.08 -5.30 23.43
N GLY A 304 -15.72 -5.29 24.60
CA GLY A 304 -16.42 -6.48 25.11
C GLY A 304 -15.56 -7.56 25.79
N TRP A 305 -14.30 -7.27 26.12
CA TRP A 305 -13.40 -8.21 26.83
C TRP A 305 -13.91 -8.67 28.20
N ALA A 306 -14.75 -7.87 28.87
CA ALA A 306 -15.39 -8.24 30.14
C ALA A 306 -16.22 -9.53 30.04
N ARG A 307 -16.80 -9.85 28.87
CA ARG A 307 -17.57 -11.09 28.65
C ARG A 307 -16.68 -12.32 28.46
N HIS A 308 -15.44 -12.15 28.04
CA HIS A 308 -14.48 -13.24 27.88
C HIS A 308 -13.77 -13.59 29.19
N ALA A 309 -13.47 -12.58 30.02
CA ALA A 309 -12.86 -12.78 31.35
C ALA A 309 -13.75 -13.63 32.29
N ALA A 310 -15.08 -13.51 32.17
CA ALA A 310 -16.04 -14.32 32.94
C ALA A 310 -16.03 -15.82 32.54
N LYS A 311 -15.53 -16.17 31.34
CA LYS A 311 -15.48 -17.55 30.83
C LYS A 311 -14.15 -18.27 31.11
N MET A 312 -13.12 -17.58 31.61
CA MET A 312 -11.80 -18.19 31.90
C MET A 312 -11.73 -18.89 33.27
N GLY A 313 -12.85 -19.09 33.97
CA GLY A 313 -12.88 -19.85 35.22
C GLY A 313 -12.89 -21.36 34.96
N GLY A 314 -11.84 -22.05 35.40
CA GLY A 314 -11.86 -23.51 35.49
C GLY A 314 -12.87 -24.02 36.53
N PRO A 315 -13.23 -25.32 36.50
CA PRO A 315 -14.17 -25.91 37.45
C PRO A 315 -13.69 -25.67 38.90
N GLY A 316 -14.54 -25.04 39.73
CA GLY A 316 -14.27 -24.75 41.16
C GLY A 316 -14.03 -23.27 41.51
N MET A 317 -13.99 -22.36 40.54
CA MET A 317 -13.72 -20.93 40.78
C MET A 317 -15.01 -20.10 40.94
N ARG A 318 -15.24 -19.44 42.09
CA ARG A 318 -16.33 -18.44 42.25
C ARG A 318 -15.76 -17.03 42.16
N GLN A 319 -16.27 -16.22 41.22
CA GLN A 319 -15.87 -14.82 41.02
C GLN A 319 -16.97 -13.87 41.53
N LYS A 320 -16.60 -12.82 42.26
CA LYS A 320 -17.48 -11.68 42.58
C LYS A 320 -16.84 -10.39 42.05
N TRP A 321 -17.55 -9.68 41.19
CA TRP A 321 -17.16 -8.38 40.64
C TRP A 321 -17.88 -7.29 41.42
N VAL A 322 -17.15 -6.33 42.00
CA VAL A 322 -17.75 -5.18 42.68
C VAL A 322 -17.22 -3.91 42.03
N ALA A 323 -18.12 -3.06 41.54
CA ALA A 323 -17.78 -1.75 41.01
C ALA A 323 -17.41 -0.82 42.17
N ARG A 324 -16.26 -0.14 42.10
CA ARG A 324 -15.99 1.01 42.97
C ARG A 324 -15.52 2.18 42.11
N HIS A 325 -16.48 3.08 41.85
CA HIS A 325 -16.37 4.34 41.12
C HIS A 325 -16.05 4.21 39.63
N SER A 326 -16.61 5.13 38.85
CA SER A 326 -16.92 5.05 37.40
C SER A 326 -15.74 4.82 36.43
N THR A 327 -14.53 4.56 36.92
CA THR A 327 -13.34 4.34 36.10
C THR A 327 -12.45 3.17 36.56
N LYS A 328 -12.80 2.44 37.64
CA LYS A 328 -12.03 1.27 38.11
C LYS A 328 -12.96 0.13 38.55
N TRP A 329 -12.71 -1.07 38.03
CA TRP A 329 -13.32 -2.30 38.52
C TRP A 329 -12.30 -3.12 39.31
N VAL A 330 -12.71 -3.60 40.48
CA VAL A 330 -11.92 -4.51 41.32
C VAL A 330 -12.60 -5.86 41.31
N GLY A 331 -11.93 -6.88 40.76
CA GLY A 331 -12.40 -8.26 40.79
C GLY A 331 -11.82 -9.01 41.99
N GLN A 332 -12.68 -9.62 42.81
CA GLN A 332 -12.25 -10.58 43.83
C GLN A 332 -12.52 -12.00 43.32
N ALA A 333 -11.49 -12.84 43.29
CA ALA A 333 -11.60 -14.26 42.99
C ALA A 333 -11.12 -15.08 44.19
N ARG A 334 -11.90 -16.09 44.58
CA ARG A 334 -11.55 -17.04 45.65
C ARG A 334 -11.43 -18.43 45.04
N TRP A 335 -10.29 -19.09 45.25
CA TRP A 335 -10.20 -20.54 45.08
C TRP A 335 -10.85 -21.20 46.29
N VAL A 336 -11.88 -22.01 46.05
CA VAL A 336 -12.46 -22.88 47.07
C VAL A 336 -11.91 -24.27 46.80
N THR A 337 -10.86 -24.65 47.53
CA THR A 337 -10.52 -26.07 47.67
C THR A 337 -11.60 -26.71 48.54
N HIS A 338 -12.21 -27.79 48.07
CA HIS A 338 -13.05 -28.63 48.92
C HIS A 338 -12.20 -29.34 49.97
#